data_AF-A0A9P6U8J6-F1
#
_entry.id   AF-A0A9P6U8J6-F1
#
_cell.length_a   1.000
_cell.length_b   1.000
_cell.length_c   1.000
_cell.angle_alpha   90.00
_cell.angle_beta   90.00
_cell.angle_gamma   90.00
#
_symmetry.space_group_name_H-M   'P 1'
#
loop_
_entity.id
_entity.type
_entity.pdbx_description
1 polymer ?
#
loop_
_entity_poly.entity_id
_entity_poly.type
_entity_poly.pdbx_seq_one_letter_code
_entity_poly.pdbx_strand_id
1 'polypeptide(L)'
;MSASLPEECLWLIVSYLRHERAALHALLLSSTTFFRIAVSFLYASPFRLLHTEPNEHWTVVEKTRRYDRLVHLLIHSSQLLPDQNSSHDGLLIRLPRYGPEVTALPSPSTIDYLSYYTDMFHDPMIHETFMTLFPTIPNCYHSNVIWYPSMVEIRNRIELAMMDRLSPQLTSLTVVMPIQVPRIKVPWMANLRRLEILGTDTCCLTDRDLESEHRTVDIHRTSSRAARNHEITRLDKMLMFIWDHQRLFGTLRELKIEDKPVSAHRQPGGRLIELVEAMGDRLEALDVQFWPDAVLFLDRIPTRHLKSLLLHANKDPAPLFAESGNMSTFLNQCPKLSELRMYTGEKDLLKAWRPETVLSGNRGNFSALGMTKLKRLDLAGLSQDMAAVINEASELFAPTLETLTVRSWFSGKLATVPPSWSGSILAQLTALDMEGEIAWTFDYASLLNCPRLCRIRLAFTGPMPSRSSKKQPAINTLTRIATLQDLELKGNWETLVNRGWPGFKEPLNKASITRKTED
;
A
#
# COMPACT_ATOMS: atom_id res chain seq x y z
N MET A 1 7.04 -31.79 -49.04
CA MET A 1 6.96 -30.75 -48.00
C MET A 1 5.49 -30.48 -47.75
N SER A 2 4.89 -31.09 -46.72
CA SER A 2 3.53 -30.75 -46.30
C SER A 2 3.58 -29.38 -45.63
N ALA A 3 2.89 -28.38 -46.19
CA ALA A 3 2.74 -27.08 -45.55
C ALA A 3 2.06 -27.30 -44.18
N SER A 4 2.79 -27.12 -43.09
CA SER A 4 2.22 -27.17 -41.74
C SER A 4 1.43 -25.88 -41.52
N LEU A 5 0.21 -26.01 -41.03
CA LEU A 5 -0.60 -24.88 -40.58
C LEU A 5 0.17 -24.08 -39.52
N PRO A 6 0.18 -22.73 -39.60
CA PRO A 6 0.70 -21.88 -38.53
C PRO A 6 0.01 -22.17 -37.19
N GLU A 7 0.73 -21.99 -36.09
CA GLU A 7 0.24 -22.34 -34.76
C GLU A 7 -0.98 -21.51 -34.35
N GLU A 8 -1.07 -20.27 -34.81
CA GLU A 8 -2.20 -19.36 -34.58
C GLU A 8 -3.50 -19.94 -35.15
N CYS A 9 -3.42 -20.61 -36.30
CA CYS A 9 -4.56 -21.29 -36.91
C CYS A 9 -4.98 -22.52 -36.09
N LEU A 10 -4.01 -23.27 -35.56
CA LEU A 10 -4.28 -24.40 -34.67
C LEU A 10 -4.93 -23.93 -33.36
N TRP A 11 -4.48 -22.80 -32.81
CA TRP A 11 -5.07 -22.18 -31.62
C TRP A 11 -6.52 -21.77 -31.86
N LEU A 12 -6.83 -21.18 -33.02
CA LEU A 12 -8.20 -20.85 -33.41
C LEU A 12 -9.08 -22.10 -33.51
N ILE A 13 -8.60 -23.17 -34.14
CA ILE A 13 -9.33 -24.45 -34.27
C ILE A 13 -9.62 -25.03 -32.87
N VAL A 14 -8.62 -25.10 -32.00
CA VAL A 14 -8.80 -25.65 -30.63
C VAL A 14 -9.70 -24.74 -29.79
N SER A 15 -9.59 -23.43 -29.93
CA SER A 15 -10.45 -22.46 -29.22
C SER A 15 -11.91 -22.55 -29.64
N TYR A 16 -12.19 -22.84 -30.92
CA TYR A 16 -13.54 -23.09 -31.42
C TYR A 16 -14.12 -24.36 -30.79
N LEU A 17 -13.30 -25.41 -30.66
CA LEU A 17 -13.66 -26.68 -30.05
C LEU A 17 -13.66 -26.66 -28.51
N ARG A 18 -13.49 -25.50 -27.86
CA ARG A 18 -13.38 -25.39 -26.38
C ARG A 18 -14.57 -25.97 -25.61
N HIS A 19 -15.73 -26.09 -26.25
CA HIS A 19 -16.95 -26.67 -25.67
C HIS A 19 -17.19 -28.13 -26.05
N GLU A 20 -16.44 -28.68 -27.02
CA GLU A 20 -16.58 -30.05 -27.52
C GLU A 20 -15.47 -30.96 -26.95
N ARG A 21 -15.67 -31.40 -25.71
CA ARG A 21 -14.66 -32.16 -24.96
C ARG A 21 -14.17 -33.42 -25.69
N ALA A 22 -15.06 -34.13 -26.38
CA ALA A 22 -14.71 -35.32 -27.15
C ALA A 22 -13.76 -34.99 -28.31
N ALA A 23 -14.00 -33.88 -29.01
CA ALA A 23 -13.15 -33.40 -30.08
C ALA A 23 -11.76 -32.99 -29.56
N LEU A 24 -11.71 -32.25 -28.45
CA LEU A 24 -10.44 -31.88 -27.81
C LEU A 24 -9.63 -33.11 -27.37
N HIS A 25 -10.26 -34.15 -26.82
CA HIS A 25 -9.59 -35.41 -26.46
C HIS A 25 -9.05 -36.15 -27.68
N ALA A 26 -9.79 -36.16 -28.80
CA ALA A 26 -9.30 -36.73 -30.05
C ALA A 26 -8.07 -35.96 -30.58
N LEU A 27 -8.03 -34.64 -30.38
CA LEU A 27 -6.89 -33.80 -30.76
C LEU A 27 -5.62 -34.06 -29.93
N LEU A 28 -5.75 -34.57 -28.69
CA LEU A 28 -4.58 -34.97 -27.89
C LEU A 28 -3.75 -36.06 -28.58
N LEU A 29 -4.40 -36.91 -29.38
CA LEU A 29 -3.77 -38.06 -30.03
C LEU A 29 -3.29 -37.76 -31.45
N SER A 30 -3.59 -36.58 -32.00
CA SER A 30 -3.34 -36.28 -33.41
C SER A 30 -1.92 -35.74 -33.67
N SER A 31 -1.42 -34.84 -32.82
CA SER A 31 -0.07 -34.28 -32.92
C SER A 31 0.38 -33.68 -31.59
N THR A 32 1.68 -33.52 -31.40
CA THR A 32 2.27 -32.88 -30.21
C THR A 32 1.85 -31.41 -30.06
N THR A 33 1.67 -30.68 -31.17
CA THR A 33 1.20 -29.30 -31.15
C THR A 33 -0.27 -29.21 -30.74
N PHE A 34 -1.13 -30.07 -31.31
CA PHE A 34 -2.53 -30.16 -30.88
C PHE A 34 -2.65 -30.63 -29.43
N PHE A 35 -1.80 -31.55 -28.98
CA PHE A 35 -1.72 -31.95 -27.57
C PHE A 35 -1.42 -30.75 -26.68
N ARG A 36 -0.35 -29.99 -26.96
CA ARG A 36 0.05 -28.82 -26.16
C ARG A 36 -1.08 -27.80 -26.04
N ILE A 37 -1.74 -27.47 -27.15
CA ILE A 37 -2.83 -26.48 -27.18
C ILE A 37 -4.09 -27.07 -26.53
N ALA A 38 -4.54 -28.27 -26.91
CA ALA A 38 -5.79 -28.85 -26.39
C ALA A 38 -5.72 -29.17 -24.89
N VAL A 39 -4.55 -29.52 -24.34
CA VAL A 39 -4.36 -29.70 -22.89
C VAL A 39 -4.65 -28.41 -22.14
N SER A 40 -4.17 -27.25 -22.61
CA SER A 40 -4.42 -25.99 -21.91
C SER A 40 -5.91 -25.62 -21.87
N PHE A 41 -6.72 -26.08 -22.83
CA PHE A 41 -8.17 -25.90 -22.82
C PHE A 41 -8.91 -26.96 -21.99
N LEU A 42 -8.59 -28.24 -22.19
CA LEU A 42 -9.20 -29.36 -21.46
C LEU A 42 -8.97 -29.27 -19.96
N TYR A 43 -7.84 -28.68 -19.57
CA TYR A 43 -7.39 -28.56 -18.20
C TYR A 43 -7.12 -27.10 -17.85
N ALA A 44 -7.80 -26.12 -18.49
CA ALA A 44 -7.76 -24.71 -18.07
C ALA A 44 -8.29 -24.51 -16.64
N SER A 45 -9.17 -25.42 -16.21
CA SER A 45 -9.65 -25.49 -14.84
C SER A 45 -9.93 -26.96 -14.50
N PRO A 46 -8.89 -27.74 -14.15
CA PRO A 46 -9.06 -29.17 -13.92
C PRO A 46 -9.89 -29.44 -12.66
N PHE A 47 -10.01 -28.45 -11.78
CA PHE A 47 -10.90 -28.47 -10.61
C PHE A 47 -12.35 -28.08 -10.93
N ARG A 48 -12.65 -27.45 -12.08
CA ARG A 48 -14.03 -27.20 -12.49
C ARG A 48 -14.84 -28.48 -12.58
N LEU A 49 -14.20 -29.59 -12.95
CA LEU A 49 -14.80 -30.93 -12.93
C LEU A 49 -15.33 -31.33 -11.54
N LEU A 50 -14.79 -30.76 -10.46
CA LEU A 50 -15.25 -31.02 -9.10
C LEU A 50 -16.46 -30.16 -8.70
N HIS A 51 -16.78 -29.14 -9.49
CA HIS A 51 -17.87 -28.18 -9.26
C HIS A 51 -18.98 -28.21 -10.32
N THR A 52 -18.87 -29.03 -11.37
CA THR A 52 -19.94 -29.18 -12.37
C THR A 52 -21.14 -29.96 -11.83
N GLU A 53 -22.36 -29.58 -12.23
CA GLU A 53 -23.67 -30.12 -11.80
C GLU A 53 -23.78 -31.64 -11.56
N PRO A 54 -23.20 -32.56 -12.37
CA PRO A 54 -23.28 -33.99 -12.07
C PRO A 54 -22.52 -34.40 -10.79
N ASN A 55 -21.70 -33.52 -10.20
CA ASN A 55 -20.81 -33.83 -9.09
C ASN A 55 -21.21 -33.11 -7.78
N GLU A 56 -22.36 -32.43 -7.75
CA GLU A 56 -22.88 -31.80 -6.52
C GLU A 56 -23.14 -32.81 -5.41
N HIS A 57 -23.58 -34.03 -5.77
CA HIS A 57 -23.81 -35.14 -4.84
C HIS A 57 -22.57 -35.63 -4.08
N TRP A 58 -21.36 -35.20 -4.44
CA TRP A 58 -20.16 -35.60 -3.70
C TRP A 58 -20.11 -34.90 -2.36
N THR A 59 -19.85 -35.69 -1.32
CA THR A 59 -19.60 -35.16 0.01
C THR A 59 -18.33 -34.30 0.01
N VAL A 60 -18.21 -33.36 0.96
CA VAL A 60 -17.03 -32.49 1.09
C VAL A 60 -15.74 -33.33 1.16
N VAL A 61 -15.75 -34.41 1.94
CA VAL A 61 -14.60 -35.33 2.08
C VAL A 61 -14.21 -35.99 0.75
N GLU A 62 -15.17 -36.38 -0.07
CA GLU A 62 -14.89 -36.95 -1.39
C GLU A 62 -14.37 -35.91 -2.37
N LYS A 63 -14.89 -34.68 -2.33
CA LYS A 63 -14.36 -33.57 -3.11
C LYS A 63 -12.91 -33.32 -2.72
N THR A 64 -12.58 -33.22 -1.42
CA THR A 64 -11.21 -33.03 -0.92
C THR A 64 -10.26 -34.14 -1.38
N ARG A 65 -10.66 -35.42 -1.26
CA ARG A 65 -9.82 -36.55 -1.74
C ARG A 65 -9.56 -36.53 -3.24
N ARG A 66 -10.50 -36.02 -4.04
CA ARG A 66 -10.35 -35.90 -5.50
C ARG A 66 -9.50 -34.69 -5.87
N TYR A 67 -9.64 -33.59 -5.13
CA TYR A 67 -8.74 -32.45 -5.15
C TYR A 67 -7.30 -32.88 -4.87
N ASP A 68 -7.07 -33.65 -3.79
CA ASP A 68 -5.76 -34.19 -3.41
C ASP A 68 -5.12 -35.00 -4.54
N ARG A 69 -5.88 -35.94 -5.11
CA ARG A 69 -5.40 -36.78 -6.22
C ARG A 69 -5.03 -35.97 -7.45
N LEU A 70 -5.80 -34.93 -7.76
CA LEU A 70 -5.58 -34.11 -8.93
C LEU A 70 -4.35 -33.22 -8.75
N VAL A 71 -4.14 -32.64 -7.56
CA VAL A 71 -2.90 -31.92 -7.20
C VAL A 71 -1.71 -32.87 -7.26
N HIS A 72 -1.81 -34.07 -6.69
CA HIS A 72 -0.74 -35.08 -6.76
C HIS A 72 -0.39 -35.48 -8.21
N LEU A 73 -1.39 -35.64 -9.07
CA LEU A 73 -1.20 -35.92 -10.50
C LEU A 73 -0.52 -34.75 -11.24
N LEU A 74 -0.86 -33.51 -10.90
CA LEU A 74 -0.21 -32.32 -11.45
C LEU A 74 1.24 -32.21 -10.99
N ILE A 75 1.51 -32.47 -9.71
CA ILE A 75 2.87 -32.48 -9.16
C ILE A 75 3.69 -33.62 -9.77
N HIS A 76 3.14 -34.83 -9.86
CA HIS A 76 3.87 -35.98 -10.40
C HIS A 76 4.09 -35.85 -11.92
N SER A 77 3.15 -35.28 -12.66
CA SER A 77 3.35 -35.00 -14.09
C SER A 77 4.42 -33.93 -14.33
N SER A 78 4.64 -33.01 -13.38
CA SER A 78 5.77 -32.07 -13.41
C SER A 78 7.14 -32.72 -13.28
N GLN A 79 7.21 -33.79 -12.50
CA GLN A 79 8.46 -34.51 -12.21
C GLN A 79 8.86 -35.47 -13.33
N LEU A 80 7.94 -35.75 -14.26
CA LEU A 80 8.17 -36.57 -15.44
C LEU A 80 8.73 -35.76 -16.64
N LEU A 81 8.84 -34.44 -16.51
CA LEU A 81 9.59 -33.63 -17.48
C LEU A 81 11.09 -33.94 -17.30
N PRO A 82 11.76 -34.52 -18.30
CA PRO A 82 13.18 -34.85 -18.18
C PRO A 82 13.96 -33.57 -17.91
N ASP A 83 14.76 -33.60 -16.85
CA ASP A 83 15.68 -32.53 -16.48
C ASP A 83 16.66 -32.31 -17.63
N GLN A 84 16.43 -31.26 -18.43
CA GLN A 84 17.22 -30.95 -19.64
C GLN A 84 18.70 -30.68 -19.32
N ASN A 85 19.07 -30.59 -18.04
CA ASN A 85 20.44 -30.38 -17.59
C ASN A 85 21.16 -31.66 -17.12
N SER A 86 20.51 -32.82 -17.14
CA SER A 86 21.15 -34.09 -16.77
C SER A 86 21.86 -34.73 -17.97
N SER A 87 23.05 -34.23 -18.29
CA SER A 87 23.96 -34.83 -19.25
C SER A 87 24.61 -36.10 -18.68
N HIS A 88 23.87 -37.21 -18.57
CA HIS A 88 24.46 -38.54 -18.45
C HIS A 88 23.64 -39.61 -19.19
N ASP A 89 24.38 -40.34 -20.00
CA ASP A 89 24.04 -41.43 -20.92
C ASP A 89 23.02 -42.47 -20.39
N GLY A 90 22.02 -42.82 -21.20
CA GLY A 90 21.21 -44.03 -21.00
C GLY A 90 19.82 -44.06 -21.65
N LEU A 91 19.71 -44.66 -22.84
CA LEU A 91 18.49 -45.08 -23.57
C LEU A 91 17.60 -43.97 -24.18
N LEU A 92 18.10 -43.48 -25.32
CA LEU A 92 17.40 -42.69 -26.33
C LEU A 92 16.16 -43.40 -26.92
N ILE A 93 14.97 -42.86 -26.68
CA ILE A 93 13.93 -42.80 -27.71
C ILE A 93 14.35 -41.68 -28.67
N ARG A 94 14.94 -42.05 -29.82
CA ARG A 94 15.31 -41.09 -30.87
C ARG A 94 14.06 -40.51 -31.52
N LEU A 95 13.67 -39.29 -31.12
CA LEU A 95 12.83 -38.42 -31.94
C LEU A 95 13.65 -37.88 -33.14
N PRO A 96 13.03 -37.67 -34.32
CA PRO A 96 13.74 -37.28 -35.52
C PRO A 96 14.31 -35.86 -35.40
N ARG A 97 15.56 -35.69 -35.84
CA ARG A 97 16.24 -34.38 -35.94
C ARG A 97 15.59 -33.53 -37.04
N TYR A 98 14.95 -32.42 -36.65
CA TYR A 98 14.69 -31.31 -37.55
C TYR A 98 15.82 -30.27 -37.45
N GLY A 99 16.08 -29.58 -38.56
CA GLY A 99 17.32 -28.86 -38.91
C GLY A 99 17.61 -27.56 -38.12
N PRO A 100 18.67 -26.83 -38.51
CA PRO A 100 19.11 -25.62 -37.85
C PRO A 100 18.13 -24.47 -38.14
N GLU A 101 18.00 -23.55 -37.19
CA GLU A 101 17.18 -22.30 -37.25
C GLU A 101 15.73 -22.36 -36.74
N VAL A 102 15.51 -22.93 -35.55
CA VAL A 102 14.45 -22.44 -34.66
C VAL A 102 14.98 -22.46 -33.23
N THR A 103 15.04 -21.29 -32.57
CA THR A 103 15.28 -21.21 -31.12
C THR A 103 14.22 -22.01 -30.39
N ALA A 104 14.63 -22.99 -29.58
CA ALA A 104 13.71 -23.71 -28.71
C ALA A 104 13.04 -22.72 -27.74
N LEU A 105 11.75 -22.48 -27.93
CA LEU A 105 10.93 -21.79 -26.93
C LEU A 105 10.77 -22.70 -25.71
N PRO A 106 10.76 -22.14 -24.49
CA PRO A 106 10.73 -22.93 -23.26
C PRO A 106 9.47 -23.80 -23.23
N SER A 107 9.66 -25.09 -22.97
CA SER A 107 8.58 -26.02 -22.66
C SER A 107 7.72 -25.45 -21.53
N PRO A 108 6.38 -25.42 -21.64
CA PRO A 108 5.53 -24.94 -20.55
C PRO A 108 5.76 -25.86 -19.36
N SER A 109 6.43 -25.34 -18.34
CA SER A 109 6.70 -26.08 -17.12
C SER A 109 5.43 -26.05 -16.28
N THR A 110 5.27 -27.02 -15.38
CA THR A 110 4.13 -27.10 -14.44
C THR A 110 3.97 -25.83 -13.57
N ILE A 111 4.95 -24.94 -13.61
CA ILE A 111 4.94 -23.58 -13.05
C ILE A 111 3.90 -22.69 -13.75
N ASP A 112 3.65 -22.85 -15.06
CA ASP A 112 2.53 -22.22 -15.80
C ASP A 112 1.18 -22.55 -15.16
N TYR A 113 1.03 -23.81 -14.75
CA TYR A 113 -0.18 -24.33 -14.12
C TYR A 113 -0.36 -23.80 -12.69
N LEU A 114 0.72 -23.70 -11.92
CA LEU A 114 0.68 -23.22 -10.53
C LEU A 114 0.46 -21.70 -10.41
N SER A 115 0.92 -20.89 -11.38
CA SER A 115 0.64 -19.45 -11.39
C SER A 115 -0.82 -19.11 -11.67
N TYR A 116 -1.58 -20.00 -12.31
CA TYR A 116 -3.03 -19.83 -12.47
C TYR A 116 -3.79 -20.10 -11.15
N TYR A 117 -3.17 -20.82 -10.21
CA TYR A 117 -3.78 -21.16 -8.91
C TYR A 117 -3.58 -20.10 -7.82
N THR A 118 -2.67 -19.14 -8.02
CA THR A 118 -2.45 -18.07 -7.05
C THR A 118 -3.60 -17.06 -6.98
N ASP A 119 -4.35 -16.88 -8.07
CA ASP A 119 -5.62 -16.13 -8.06
C ASP A 119 -6.78 -16.91 -7.41
N MET A 120 -6.61 -18.24 -7.22
CA MET A 120 -7.61 -19.14 -6.64
C MET A 120 -7.41 -19.44 -5.14
N PHE A 121 -6.48 -18.76 -4.43
CA PHE A 121 -6.41 -18.83 -2.95
C PHE A 121 -7.66 -18.25 -2.24
N HIS A 122 -8.64 -17.76 -2.99
CA HIS A 122 -9.98 -17.45 -2.51
C HIS A 122 -10.93 -18.67 -2.48
N ASP A 123 -10.54 -19.84 -3.00
CA ASP A 123 -11.31 -21.08 -2.88
C ASP A 123 -10.93 -21.83 -1.58
N PRO A 124 -11.81 -21.85 -0.56
CA PRO A 124 -11.52 -22.47 0.73
C PRO A 124 -11.24 -23.97 0.65
N MET A 125 -11.77 -24.68 -0.36
CA MET A 125 -11.50 -26.11 -0.54
C MET A 125 -10.07 -26.37 -1.02
N ILE A 126 -9.50 -25.51 -1.86
CA ILE A 126 -8.12 -25.65 -2.32
C ILE A 126 -7.14 -25.33 -1.19
N HIS A 127 -7.46 -24.33 -0.37
CA HIS A 127 -6.73 -24.07 0.86
C HIS A 127 -6.72 -25.31 1.77
N GLU A 128 -7.89 -25.89 2.05
CA GLU A 128 -8.02 -27.09 2.89
C GLU A 128 -7.30 -28.32 2.31
N THR A 129 -7.38 -28.52 1.00
CA THR A 129 -6.65 -29.56 0.26
C THR A 129 -5.13 -29.35 0.36
N PHE A 130 -4.66 -28.12 0.15
CA PHE A 130 -3.24 -27.78 0.28
C PHE A 130 -2.76 -28.01 1.72
N MET A 131 -3.58 -27.67 2.72
CA MET A 131 -3.30 -27.96 4.12
C MET A 131 -3.37 -29.47 4.45
N THR A 132 -4.14 -30.26 3.70
CA THR A 132 -4.21 -31.72 3.88
C THR A 132 -3.00 -32.43 3.27
N LEU A 133 -2.57 -32.00 2.08
CA LEU A 133 -1.38 -32.52 1.38
C LEU A 133 -0.08 -32.09 2.05
N PHE A 134 -0.09 -30.92 2.66
CA PHE A 134 1.05 -30.37 3.38
C PHE A 134 0.64 -29.98 4.81
N PRO A 135 0.31 -30.96 5.66
CA PRO A 135 -0.25 -30.75 7.01
C PRO A 135 0.71 -30.03 7.97
N THR A 136 1.97 -29.89 7.57
CA THR A 136 2.99 -29.14 8.32
C THR A 136 3.04 -27.66 7.95
N ILE A 137 2.52 -27.24 6.78
CA ILE A 137 2.55 -25.85 6.30
C ILE A 137 1.70 -24.86 7.12
N PRO A 138 0.48 -25.18 7.61
CA PRO A 138 -0.27 -24.20 8.41
C PRO A 138 0.40 -23.91 9.76
N ASN A 139 1.17 -24.85 10.31
CA ASN A 139 2.02 -24.61 11.47
C ASN A 139 3.21 -23.69 11.15
N CYS A 140 3.64 -23.55 9.89
CA CYS A 140 4.80 -22.75 9.48
C CYS A 140 4.61 -21.22 9.58
N TYR A 141 3.37 -20.76 9.82
CA TYR A 141 3.07 -19.34 10.08
C TYR A 141 2.98 -19.01 11.57
N HIS A 142 3.11 -20.00 12.46
CA HIS A 142 3.29 -19.78 13.89
C HIS A 142 4.76 -19.50 14.19
N SER A 143 5.04 -18.49 15.00
CA SER A 143 6.38 -17.95 15.31
C SER A 143 7.36 -18.93 15.98
N ASN A 144 6.94 -20.15 16.30
CA ASN A 144 7.70 -21.12 17.10
C ASN A 144 8.02 -22.44 16.37
N VAL A 145 7.85 -22.53 15.04
CA VAL A 145 8.16 -23.78 14.32
C VAL A 145 9.65 -23.89 13.97
N ILE A 146 10.22 -25.05 14.31
CA ILE A 146 11.57 -25.46 13.91
C ILE A 146 11.54 -25.77 12.42
N TRP A 147 12.23 -24.93 11.64
CA TRP A 147 12.32 -25.09 10.19
C TRP A 147 13.26 -26.23 9.84
N TYR A 148 12.73 -27.29 9.22
CA TYR A 148 13.58 -28.32 8.61
C TYR A 148 14.17 -27.79 7.29
N PRO A 149 15.45 -28.05 7.00
CA PRO A 149 16.12 -27.56 5.78
C PRO A 149 15.37 -27.88 4.49
N SER A 150 14.74 -29.06 4.40
CA SER A 150 13.96 -29.49 3.23
C SER A 150 12.67 -28.68 3.01
N MET A 151 12.03 -28.20 4.08
CA MET A 151 10.83 -27.37 3.98
C MET A 151 11.16 -25.96 3.50
N VAL A 152 12.26 -25.40 4.01
CA VAL A 152 12.82 -24.13 3.53
C VAL A 152 13.19 -24.24 2.06
N GLU A 153 13.77 -25.37 1.65
CA GLU A 153 14.14 -25.62 0.27
C GLU A 153 12.92 -25.72 -0.66
N ILE A 154 11.88 -26.47 -0.29
CA ILE A 154 10.65 -26.60 -1.09
C ILE A 154 9.91 -25.26 -1.19
N ARG A 155 9.76 -24.53 -0.08
CA ARG A 155 9.18 -23.18 -0.07
C ARG A 155 9.96 -22.25 -0.98
N ASN A 156 11.29 -22.20 -0.82
CA ASN A 156 12.14 -21.37 -1.65
C ASN A 156 11.98 -21.75 -3.12
N ARG A 157 11.92 -23.04 -3.48
CA ARG A 157 11.72 -23.46 -4.88
C ARG A 157 10.39 -23.00 -5.47
N ILE A 158 9.31 -23.04 -4.69
CA ILE A 158 7.99 -22.55 -5.11
C ILE A 158 8.00 -21.02 -5.25
N GLU A 159 8.54 -20.30 -4.26
CA GLU A 159 8.69 -18.84 -4.32
C GLU A 159 9.63 -18.40 -5.46
N LEU A 160 10.75 -19.10 -5.69
CA LEU A 160 11.67 -18.88 -6.81
C LEU A 160 10.94 -19.06 -8.15
N ALA A 161 10.15 -20.13 -8.30
CA ALA A 161 9.37 -20.41 -9.51
C ALA A 161 8.28 -19.35 -9.77
N MET A 162 7.66 -18.82 -8.70
CA MET A 162 6.69 -17.74 -8.79
C MET A 162 7.34 -16.39 -9.14
N MET A 163 8.52 -16.10 -8.59
CA MET A 163 9.23 -14.84 -8.78
C MET A 163 9.96 -14.74 -10.13
N ASP A 164 10.41 -15.85 -10.72
CA ASP A 164 11.10 -15.87 -12.03
C ASP A 164 10.22 -15.30 -13.17
N ARG A 165 8.89 -15.36 -13.03
CA ARG A 165 7.93 -14.75 -13.97
C ARG A 165 7.61 -13.29 -13.68
N LEU A 166 7.77 -12.86 -12.43
CA LEU A 166 7.47 -11.50 -11.96
C LEU A 166 8.68 -10.55 -12.06
N SER A 167 9.85 -11.06 -12.41
CA SER A 167 11.13 -10.35 -12.40
C SER A 167 11.15 -8.97 -13.08
N PRO A 168 10.43 -8.71 -14.20
CA PRO A 168 10.35 -7.35 -14.75
C PRO A 168 9.17 -6.51 -14.21
N GLN A 169 8.23 -7.06 -13.45
CA GLN A 169 6.96 -6.38 -13.11
C GLN A 169 6.80 -6.02 -11.63
N LEU A 170 7.61 -6.59 -10.74
CA LEU A 170 7.49 -6.31 -9.30
C LEU A 170 7.92 -4.88 -8.98
N THR A 171 6.94 -3.99 -8.85
CA THR A 171 7.14 -2.57 -8.52
C THR A 171 6.86 -2.26 -7.05
N SER A 172 6.16 -3.14 -6.33
CA SER A 172 5.81 -2.99 -4.92
C SER A 172 6.04 -4.30 -4.17
N LEU A 173 6.61 -4.22 -2.96
CA LEU A 173 6.84 -5.35 -2.07
C LEU A 173 6.37 -4.99 -0.66
N THR A 174 5.53 -5.85 -0.09
CA THR A 174 5.10 -5.75 1.32
C THR A 174 5.76 -6.86 2.12
N VAL A 175 6.51 -6.50 3.16
CA VAL A 175 7.24 -7.43 4.02
C VAL A 175 6.65 -7.37 5.42
N VAL A 176 6.10 -8.49 5.89
CA VAL A 176 5.65 -8.64 7.27
C VAL A 176 6.81 -9.15 8.12
N MET A 177 7.31 -8.35 9.04
CA MET A 177 8.18 -8.84 10.12
C MET A 177 7.34 -9.73 11.06
N PRO A 178 7.80 -10.94 11.45
CA PRO A 178 9.19 -11.39 11.53
C PRO A 178 9.65 -12.31 10.38
N ILE A 179 9.08 -12.21 9.18
CA ILE A 179 9.51 -13.06 8.07
C ILE A 179 11.02 -12.81 7.82
N GLN A 180 11.80 -13.89 7.84
CA GLN A 180 13.17 -13.84 7.32
C GLN A 180 13.06 -13.27 5.92
N VAL A 181 13.58 -12.06 5.68
CA VAL A 181 13.78 -11.53 4.32
C VAL A 181 14.29 -12.73 3.55
N PRO A 182 13.49 -13.31 2.62
CA PRO A 182 13.90 -14.55 2.02
C PRO A 182 15.27 -14.27 1.37
N ARG A 183 16.04 -15.30 1.06
CA ARG A 183 17.20 -15.13 0.19
C ARG A 183 16.73 -14.77 -1.23
N ILE A 184 15.88 -13.76 -1.36
CA ILE A 184 15.38 -13.22 -2.59
C ILE A 184 16.60 -12.63 -3.26
N LYS A 185 16.95 -13.21 -4.40
CA LYS A 185 18.11 -12.76 -5.16
C LYS A 185 17.83 -11.33 -5.58
N VAL A 186 18.57 -10.41 -4.99
CA VAL A 186 18.53 -8.96 -5.26
C VAL A 186 18.39 -8.65 -6.76
N PRO A 187 19.11 -9.33 -7.70
CA PRO A 187 18.92 -9.19 -9.16
C PRO A 187 17.48 -9.18 -9.69
N TRP A 188 16.55 -9.84 -9.01
CA TRP A 188 15.16 -10.00 -9.48
C TRP A 188 14.23 -8.87 -9.07
N MET A 189 14.73 -7.93 -8.26
CA MET A 189 13.99 -6.76 -7.79
C MET A 189 14.42 -5.48 -8.49
N ALA A 190 15.04 -5.58 -9.67
CA ALA A 190 15.58 -4.42 -10.37
C ALA A 190 14.57 -3.30 -10.63
N ASN A 191 13.27 -3.60 -10.65
CA ASN A 191 12.19 -2.63 -10.85
C ASN A 191 11.40 -2.27 -9.58
N LEU A 192 11.81 -2.79 -8.42
CA LEU A 192 11.12 -2.54 -7.17
C LEU A 192 11.22 -1.04 -6.84
N ARG A 193 10.06 -0.40 -6.71
CA ARG A 193 9.92 1.04 -6.44
C ARG A 193 9.38 1.31 -5.05
N ARG A 194 8.45 0.48 -4.57
CA ARG A 194 7.79 0.64 -3.28
C ARG A 194 8.11 -0.51 -2.34
N LEU A 195 8.49 -0.18 -1.11
CA LEU A 195 8.69 -1.11 -0.02
C LEU A 195 7.76 -0.74 1.14
N GLU A 196 6.95 -1.69 1.56
CA GLU A 196 6.06 -1.57 2.72
C GLU A 196 6.49 -2.56 3.79
N ILE A 197 6.73 -2.08 5.00
CA ILE A 197 7.23 -2.88 6.12
C ILE A 197 6.14 -2.94 7.18
N LEU A 198 5.61 -4.13 7.43
CA LEU A 198 4.57 -4.41 8.41
C LEU A 198 5.14 -5.17 9.61
N GLY A 199 4.49 -5.07 10.78
CA GLY A 199 4.82 -5.90 11.95
C GLY A 199 6.12 -5.52 12.67
N THR A 200 6.59 -4.28 12.57
CA THR A 200 7.78 -3.77 13.27
C THR A 200 7.65 -3.84 14.80
N ASP A 201 6.43 -3.86 15.33
CA ASP A 201 6.11 -4.14 16.74
C ASP A 201 6.57 -5.53 17.20
N THR A 202 6.70 -6.48 16.26
CA THR A 202 7.29 -7.82 16.52
C THR A 202 8.81 -7.85 16.34
N CYS A 203 9.40 -6.75 15.86
CA CYS A 203 10.84 -6.50 15.93
C CYS A 203 11.20 -5.91 17.29
N CYS A 204 10.60 -6.42 18.37
CA CYS A 204 11.21 -6.33 19.68
C CYS A 204 12.65 -6.81 19.50
N LEU A 205 13.59 -5.85 19.49
CA LEU A 205 14.89 -6.08 20.07
C LEU A 205 14.55 -6.75 21.40
N THR A 206 14.92 -8.02 21.51
CA THR A 206 14.69 -8.74 22.75
C THR A 206 15.31 -7.92 23.88
N ASP A 207 14.87 -8.06 25.14
CA ASP A 207 15.52 -7.35 26.25
C ASP A 207 17.05 -7.58 26.23
N ARG A 208 17.52 -8.71 25.67
CA ARG A 208 18.93 -8.97 25.37
C ARG A 208 19.58 -8.01 24.37
N ASP A 209 18.89 -7.65 23.29
CA ASP A 209 19.40 -6.71 22.29
C ASP A 209 19.50 -5.29 22.88
N LEU A 210 18.48 -4.86 23.64
CA LEU A 210 18.48 -3.57 24.35
C LEU A 210 19.49 -3.53 25.52
N GLU A 211 19.64 -4.63 26.27
CA GLU A 211 20.66 -4.80 27.31
C GLU A 211 22.09 -4.85 26.73
N SER A 212 22.25 -5.35 25.50
CA SER A 212 23.55 -5.40 24.83
C SER A 212 24.08 -4.01 24.49
N GLU A 213 23.19 -3.07 24.11
CA GLU A 213 23.54 -1.66 23.91
C GLU A 213 23.94 -0.98 25.23
N HIS A 214 23.19 -1.22 26.31
CA HIS A 214 23.46 -0.59 27.61
C HIS A 214 24.72 -1.13 28.32
N ARG A 215 25.22 -2.32 27.94
CA ARG A 215 26.44 -2.92 28.52
C ARG A 215 27.75 -2.51 27.82
N THR A 216 27.74 -1.52 26.92
CA THR A 216 28.95 -1.09 26.19
C THR A 216 29.84 -0.06 26.89
N VAL A 217 29.57 0.34 28.14
CA VAL A 217 30.31 1.45 28.80
C VAL A 217 31.22 1.05 29.98
N ASP A 218 31.40 -0.24 30.30
CA ASP A 218 32.50 -0.63 31.21
C ASP A 218 33.79 -0.91 30.44
N ILE A 219 34.40 0.20 30.01
CA ILE A 219 35.76 0.28 29.45
C ILE A 219 36.73 0.02 30.61
N HIS A 220 36.91 -1.22 31.06
CA HIS A 220 38.14 -1.70 31.72
C HIS A 220 38.02 -3.20 32.03
N ARG A 221 38.04 -4.05 30.99
CA ARG A 221 38.57 -5.41 31.13
C ARG A 221 39.09 -5.93 29.80
N THR A 222 40.39 -5.79 29.66
CA THR A 222 41.23 -6.43 28.65
C THR A 222 41.09 -7.96 28.71
N SER A 223 41.29 -8.60 27.55
CA SER A 223 41.45 -10.05 27.31
C SER A 223 40.18 -10.94 27.28
N SER A 224 39.43 -10.90 26.17
CA SER A 224 39.40 -11.99 25.18
C SER A 224 38.47 -11.61 24.03
N ARG A 225 39.08 -11.26 22.90
CA ARG A 225 38.47 -10.63 21.71
C ARG A 225 38.03 -11.67 20.68
N ALA A 226 37.67 -12.87 21.11
CA ALA A 226 37.22 -13.94 20.24
C ALA A 226 35.69 -13.86 20.08
N ALA A 227 35.25 -13.38 18.92
CA ALA A 227 33.92 -13.57 18.34
C ALA A 227 32.75 -13.51 19.34
N ARG A 228 32.46 -12.32 19.89
CA ARG A 228 31.05 -12.03 20.22
C ARG A 228 30.31 -12.01 18.89
N ASN A 229 29.70 -13.14 18.54
CA ASN A 229 28.77 -13.27 17.43
C ASN A 229 27.68 -12.22 17.63
N HIS A 230 27.83 -11.05 17.01
CA HIS A 230 26.75 -10.07 16.95
C HIS A 230 25.69 -10.72 16.08
N GLU A 231 24.61 -11.16 16.70
CA GLU A 231 23.47 -11.67 15.97
C GLU A 231 22.93 -10.51 15.13
N ILE A 232 23.06 -10.64 13.80
CA ILE A 232 22.53 -9.67 12.85
C ILE A 232 21.03 -9.57 13.11
N THR A 233 20.59 -8.42 13.62
CA THR A 233 19.19 -8.20 13.95
C THR A 233 18.35 -8.21 12.67
N ARG A 234 17.04 -8.35 12.81
CA ARG A 234 16.14 -8.33 11.64
C ARG A 234 16.15 -6.96 10.95
N LEU A 235 16.29 -5.90 11.73
CA LEU A 235 16.44 -4.55 11.23
C LEU A 235 17.73 -4.42 10.41
N ASP A 236 18.85 -4.98 10.88
CA ASP A 236 20.12 -4.98 10.14
C ASP A 236 19.98 -5.70 8.79
N LYS A 237 19.23 -6.81 8.73
CA LYS A 237 18.97 -7.50 7.45
C LYS A 237 18.15 -6.64 6.49
N MET A 238 17.16 -5.91 7.00
CA MET A 238 16.36 -5.00 6.18
C MET A 238 17.20 -3.81 5.69
N LEU A 239 18.05 -3.24 6.54
CA LEU A 239 19.00 -2.20 6.18
C LEU A 239 19.96 -2.67 5.09
N MET A 240 20.56 -3.85 5.28
CA MET A 240 21.41 -4.49 4.27
C MET A 240 20.67 -4.67 2.95
N PHE A 241 19.40 -5.12 2.98
CA PHE A 241 18.58 -5.24 1.77
C PHE A 241 18.37 -3.90 1.08
N ILE A 242 17.96 -2.86 1.80
CA ILE A 242 17.73 -1.53 1.22
C ILE A 242 19.03 -0.98 0.62
N TRP A 243 20.16 -1.10 1.34
CA TRP A 243 21.47 -0.65 0.84
C TRP A 243 21.91 -1.43 -0.39
N ASP A 244 21.82 -2.76 -0.39
CA ASP A 244 22.19 -3.58 -1.54
C ASP A 244 21.32 -3.29 -2.74
N HIS A 245 20.01 -3.13 -2.53
CA HIS A 245 19.06 -2.80 -3.58
C HIS A 245 19.32 -1.40 -4.17
N GLN A 246 19.51 -0.39 -3.31
CA GLN A 246 19.82 0.97 -3.75
C GLN A 246 21.17 1.03 -4.48
N ARG A 247 22.17 0.27 -4.03
CA ARG A 247 23.49 0.17 -4.66
C ARG A 247 23.41 -0.51 -6.02
N LEU A 248 22.64 -1.59 -6.16
CA LEU A 248 22.61 -2.42 -7.37
C LEU A 248 21.66 -1.87 -8.45
N PHE A 249 20.49 -1.35 -8.05
CA PHE A 249 19.48 -0.86 -9.00
C PHE A 249 19.10 0.58 -8.73
N GLY A 250 19.02 0.92 -7.44
CA GLY A 250 18.65 2.26 -7.04
C GLY A 250 17.28 2.66 -7.57
N THR A 251 16.31 1.74 -7.59
CA THR A 251 14.93 1.99 -8.07
C THR A 251 13.92 2.19 -6.95
N LEU A 252 14.27 1.88 -5.71
CA LEU A 252 13.42 2.14 -4.53
C LEU A 252 13.19 3.65 -4.36
N ARG A 253 11.92 4.06 -4.31
CA ARG A 253 11.45 5.46 -4.20
C ARG A 253 10.44 5.66 -3.08
N GLU A 254 9.72 4.62 -2.70
CA GLU A 254 8.60 4.74 -1.75
C GLU A 254 8.86 3.80 -0.58
N LEU A 255 8.78 4.35 0.63
CA LEU A 255 8.92 3.59 1.87
C LEU A 255 7.67 3.82 2.71
N LYS A 256 7.02 2.73 3.10
CA LYS A 256 5.94 2.73 4.07
C LYS A 256 6.34 1.91 5.28
N ILE A 257 6.27 2.50 6.46
CA ILE A 257 6.58 1.85 7.72
C ILE A 257 5.27 1.76 8.51
N GLU A 258 4.88 0.52 8.81
CA GLU A 258 3.73 0.11 9.60
C GLU A 258 2.34 0.34 9.00
N ASP A 259 1.41 -0.52 9.42
CA ASP A 259 -0.04 -0.34 9.30
C ASP A 259 -0.75 -0.23 10.65
N LYS A 260 0.02 -0.28 11.75
CA LYS A 260 -0.49 -0.32 13.12
C LYS A 260 0.34 0.61 14.01
N PRO A 261 -0.29 1.31 14.97
CA PRO A 261 0.43 2.17 15.90
C PRO A 261 1.47 1.37 16.66
N VAL A 262 2.71 1.82 16.62
CA VAL A 262 3.75 1.21 17.44
C VAL A 262 3.72 1.80 18.83
N SER A 263 3.76 0.92 19.83
CA SER A 263 3.87 1.32 21.22
C SER A 263 5.20 2.04 21.46
N ALA A 264 5.15 3.28 21.95
CA ALA A 264 6.32 4.09 22.29
C ALA A 264 7.32 3.36 23.21
N HIS A 265 6.83 2.48 24.08
CA HIS A 265 7.66 1.72 25.03
C HIS A 265 8.42 0.54 24.41
N ARG A 266 8.16 0.19 23.14
CA ARG A 266 8.76 -0.97 22.47
C ARG A 266 9.54 -0.63 21.22
N GLN A 267 9.69 0.66 20.91
CA GLN A 267 10.45 1.07 19.74
C GLN A 267 11.94 0.82 19.97
N PRO A 268 12.65 0.18 19.02
CA PRO A 268 14.10 0.26 18.98
C PRO A 268 14.47 1.73 18.77
N GLY A 269 14.80 2.41 19.87
CA GLY A 269 14.99 3.85 19.95
C GLY A 269 15.84 4.37 18.79
N GLY A 270 15.24 5.19 17.93
CA GLY A 270 15.94 5.89 16.86
C GLY A 270 16.59 5.02 15.79
N ARG A 271 16.28 3.72 15.67
CA ARG A 271 16.83 2.86 14.60
C ARG A 271 15.93 2.73 13.38
N LEU A 272 14.61 2.92 13.51
CA LEU A 272 13.70 2.90 12.35
C LEU A 272 14.03 3.98 11.31
N ILE A 273 14.58 5.11 11.77
CA ILE A 273 15.07 6.17 10.89
C ILE A 273 16.24 5.71 10.02
N GLU A 274 17.04 4.73 10.45
CA GLU A 274 18.12 4.16 9.64
C GLU A 274 17.56 3.57 8.34
N LEU A 275 16.32 3.03 8.35
CA LEU A 275 15.65 2.53 7.14
C LEU A 275 15.34 3.66 6.17
N VAL A 276 14.91 4.81 6.69
CA VAL A 276 14.61 6.00 5.90
C VAL A 276 15.91 6.60 5.33
N GLU A 277 16.96 6.67 6.14
CA GLU A 277 18.30 7.11 5.70
C GLU A 277 18.89 6.16 4.64
N ALA A 278 18.66 4.85 4.78
CA ALA A 278 19.11 3.86 3.81
C ALA A 278 18.47 4.03 2.42
N MET A 279 17.28 4.64 2.33
CA MET A 279 16.67 5.00 1.04
C MET A 279 17.42 6.14 0.33
N GLY A 280 18.16 6.96 1.08
CA GLY A 280 18.98 8.08 0.61
C GLY A 280 18.18 9.15 -0.15
N ASP A 281 18.88 9.97 -0.92
CA ASP A 281 18.32 11.10 -1.68
C ASP A 281 17.22 10.73 -2.70
N ARG A 282 17.01 9.43 -2.98
CA ARG A 282 16.05 8.97 -3.99
C ARG A 282 14.63 8.79 -3.44
N LEU A 283 14.43 8.94 -2.14
CA LEU A 283 13.11 8.83 -1.51
C LEU A 283 12.14 9.88 -2.09
N GLU A 284 11.04 9.42 -2.68
CA GLU A 284 9.96 10.24 -3.25
C GLU A 284 8.68 10.21 -2.39
N ALA A 285 8.40 9.10 -1.71
CA ALA A 285 7.23 9.01 -0.83
C ALA A 285 7.61 8.31 0.48
N LEU A 286 7.21 8.92 1.60
CA LEU A 286 7.39 8.37 2.93
C LEU A 286 6.03 8.33 3.64
N ASP A 287 5.60 7.12 3.99
CA ASP A 287 4.41 6.89 4.82
C ASP A 287 4.82 6.31 6.16
N VAL A 288 4.70 7.13 7.21
CA VAL A 288 5.04 6.83 8.60
C VAL A 288 3.89 7.25 9.52
N GLN A 289 2.65 7.13 9.02
CA GLN A 289 1.46 7.60 9.72
C GLN A 289 1.18 6.90 11.07
N PHE A 290 1.82 5.75 11.32
CA PHE A 290 1.69 4.99 12.56
C PHE A 290 2.93 5.05 13.46
N TRP A 291 3.94 5.83 13.06
CA TRP A 291 5.17 6.03 13.81
C TRP A 291 5.22 7.47 14.36
N PRO A 292 4.69 7.73 15.58
CA PRO A 292 4.64 9.07 16.16
C PRO A 292 6.02 9.74 16.29
N ASP A 293 7.04 8.96 16.64
CA ASP A 293 8.39 9.47 16.89
C ASP A 293 9.12 9.88 15.60
N ALA A 294 8.59 9.56 14.41
CA ALA A 294 9.17 10.00 13.13
C ALA A 294 9.35 11.53 13.06
N VAL A 295 8.48 12.27 13.74
CA VAL A 295 8.54 13.73 13.88
C VAL A 295 9.82 14.21 14.57
N LEU A 296 10.41 13.40 15.45
CA LEU A 296 11.65 13.74 16.15
C LEU A 296 12.89 13.63 15.24
N PHE A 297 12.75 12.98 14.07
CA PHE A 297 13.85 12.67 13.16
C PHE A 297 13.71 13.35 11.79
N LEU A 298 12.91 14.42 11.70
CA LEU A 298 12.66 15.12 10.42
C LEU A 298 13.96 15.60 9.75
N ASP A 299 14.93 16.03 10.54
CA ASP A 299 16.26 16.47 10.09
C ASP A 299 17.07 15.37 9.40
N ARG A 300 16.76 14.09 9.68
CA ARG A 300 17.41 12.91 9.11
C ARG A 300 16.68 12.35 7.88
N ILE A 301 15.47 12.81 7.59
CA ILE A 301 14.69 12.34 6.44
C ILE A 301 15.25 12.96 5.14
N PRO A 302 15.57 12.16 4.10
CA PRO A 302 16.01 12.71 2.82
C PRO A 302 14.92 13.58 2.15
N THR A 303 15.24 14.85 1.90
CA THR A 303 14.27 15.88 1.50
C THR A 303 14.29 16.21 0.01
N ARG A 304 15.43 16.01 -0.66
CA ARG A 304 15.70 16.53 -2.02
C ARG A 304 14.69 16.08 -3.08
N HIS A 305 14.21 14.84 -2.99
CA HIS A 305 13.27 14.24 -3.94
C HIS A 305 11.90 13.92 -3.36
N LEU A 306 11.67 14.24 -2.08
CA LEU A 306 10.43 13.91 -1.38
C LEU A 306 9.24 14.67 -1.99
N LYS A 307 8.25 13.93 -2.46
CA LYS A 307 7.01 14.44 -3.09
C LYS A 307 5.79 14.25 -2.21
N SER A 308 5.76 13.17 -1.43
CA SER A 308 4.65 12.80 -0.55
C SER A 308 5.18 12.41 0.82
N LEU A 309 4.61 13.02 1.86
CA LEU A 309 4.97 12.76 3.24
C LEU A 309 3.70 12.60 4.08
N LEU A 310 3.52 11.41 4.65
CA LEU A 310 2.42 11.10 5.56
C LEU A 310 3.00 10.87 6.95
N LEU A 311 2.90 11.89 7.80
CA LEU A 311 3.31 11.88 9.20
C LEU A 311 2.10 11.58 10.08
N HIS A 312 2.33 10.75 11.11
CA HIS A 312 1.46 10.50 12.26
C HIS A 312 -0.01 10.91 12.06
N ALA A 313 -0.91 9.97 11.75
CA ALA A 313 -2.35 10.25 11.54
C ALA A 313 -3.23 9.74 12.70
N ASN A 314 -2.64 9.20 13.76
CA ASN A 314 -3.38 8.51 14.82
C ASN A 314 -3.75 9.44 15.99
N LYS A 315 -4.80 9.08 16.74
CA LYS A 315 -5.44 9.97 17.72
C LYS A 315 -4.65 10.20 19.01
N ASP A 316 -3.69 9.33 19.33
CA ASP A 316 -3.04 9.26 20.65
C ASP A 316 -1.52 9.05 20.55
N PRO A 317 -0.74 9.64 21.49
CA PRO A 317 -0.75 11.06 21.87
C PRO A 317 -0.08 11.91 20.78
N ALA A 318 -0.43 13.20 20.73
CA ALA A 318 0.16 14.14 19.78
C ALA A 318 1.70 14.12 19.90
N PRO A 319 2.43 14.08 18.78
CA PRO A 319 3.89 14.13 18.81
C PRO A 319 4.28 15.45 19.46
N LEU A 320 5.09 15.36 20.50
CA LEU A 320 5.72 16.54 21.09
C LEU A 320 6.73 17.05 20.06
N PHE A 321 6.34 18.03 19.27
CA PHE A 321 7.30 18.79 18.48
C PHE A 321 8.19 19.52 19.48
N ALA A 322 9.43 19.06 19.65
CA ALA A 322 10.42 19.78 20.45
C ALA A 322 10.46 21.23 19.96
N GLU A 323 10.41 22.18 20.89
CA GLU A 323 10.13 23.60 20.69
C GLU A 323 10.70 24.17 19.36
N SER A 324 9.82 24.31 18.37
CA SER A 324 9.73 25.41 17.38
C SER A 324 10.73 25.59 16.21
N GLY A 325 11.71 24.71 15.95
CA GLY A 325 12.69 24.95 14.85
C GLY A 325 12.72 23.94 13.69
N ASN A 326 12.41 22.67 13.95
CA ASN A 326 12.81 21.60 13.03
C ASN A 326 11.88 21.44 11.82
N MET A 327 10.59 21.75 11.97
CA MET A 327 9.62 21.55 10.89
C MET A 327 9.75 22.60 9.77
N SER A 328 10.01 23.87 10.11
CA SER A 328 10.24 24.94 9.11
C SER A 328 11.44 24.63 8.24
N THR A 329 12.55 24.32 8.90
CA THR A 329 13.83 24.00 8.26
C THR A 329 13.68 22.77 7.38
N PHE A 330 13.02 21.73 7.86
CA PHE A 330 12.71 20.52 7.09
C PHE A 330 11.88 20.82 5.84
N LEU A 331 10.78 21.58 5.95
CA LEU A 331 9.89 21.81 4.81
C LEU A 331 10.52 22.73 3.76
N ASN A 332 11.35 23.68 4.18
CA ASN A 332 12.18 24.48 3.26
C ASN A 332 13.21 23.63 2.50
N GLN A 333 13.64 22.49 3.05
CA GLN A 333 14.54 21.56 2.38
C GLN A 333 13.84 20.62 1.40
N CYS A 334 12.50 20.61 1.34
CA CYS A 334 11.71 19.68 0.53
C CYS A 334 11.13 20.32 -0.75
N PRO A 335 11.92 20.77 -1.74
CA PRO A 335 11.46 21.60 -2.86
C PRO A 335 10.40 20.94 -3.76
N LYS A 336 10.30 19.59 -3.71
CA LYS A 336 9.36 18.81 -4.53
C LYS A 336 8.13 18.34 -3.76
N LEU A 337 7.99 18.71 -2.48
CA LEU A 337 6.87 18.27 -1.66
C LEU A 337 5.57 18.82 -2.23
N SER A 338 4.68 17.89 -2.56
CA SER A 338 3.40 18.15 -3.22
C SER A 338 2.22 17.62 -2.41
N GLU A 339 2.45 16.64 -1.54
CA GLU A 339 1.45 16.04 -0.67
C GLU A 339 2.01 15.95 0.75
N LEU A 340 1.25 16.49 1.70
CA LEU A 340 1.55 16.44 3.12
C LEU A 340 0.30 16.00 3.87
N ARG A 341 0.40 14.90 4.61
CA ARG A 341 -0.60 14.48 5.60
C ARG A 341 0.04 14.53 6.96
N MET A 342 -0.61 15.18 7.92
CA MET A 342 -0.11 15.23 9.29
C MET A 342 -1.20 15.44 10.33
N TYR A 343 -0.98 14.90 11.51
CA TYR A 343 -1.76 15.25 12.70
C TYR A 343 -1.16 16.47 13.41
N THR A 344 -1.99 17.46 13.69
CA THR A 344 -1.63 18.73 14.33
C THR A 344 -2.17 18.77 15.76
N GLY A 345 -1.27 18.74 16.74
CA GLY A 345 -1.61 18.83 18.16
C GLY A 345 -1.58 20.24 18.75
N GLU A 346 -0.74 21.13 18.21
CA GLU A 346 -0.39 22.39 18.87
C GLU A 346 -0.48 23.61 17.94
N LYS A 347 -0.58 24.79 18.56
CA LYS A 347 -0.45 26.10 17.91
C LYS A 347 0.95 26.18 17.29
N ASP A 348 1.05 26.73 16.09
CA ASP A 348 2.31 27.22 15.48
C ASP A 348 3.04 26.29 14.51
N LEU A 349 2.47 25.11 14.20
CA LEU A 349 3.07 24.19 13.23
C LEU A 349 3.33 24.84 11.86
N LEU A 350 2.42 25.70 11.42
CA LEU A 350 2.52 26.43 10.15
C LEU A 350 3.16 27.81 10.27
N LYS A 351 3.30 28.38 11.49
CA LYS A 351 4.07 29.62 11.67
C LYS A 351 5.50 29.45 11.18
N ALA A 352 6.03 28.24 11.30
CA ALA A 352 7.32 27.81 10.80
C ALA A 352 7.49 28.05 9.28
N TRP A 353 6.40 28.00 8.49
CA TRP A 353 6.46 28.28 7.05
C TRP A 353 6.39 29.75 6.70
N ARG A 354 6.01 30.61 7.65
CA ARG A 354 6.01 32.05 7.39
C ARG A 354 7.46 32.47 7.24
N PRO A 355 7.88 32.99 6.08
CA PRO A 355 9.20 33.57 6.00
C PRO A 355 9.26 34.73 7.00
N GLU A 356 10.32 34.81 7.80
CA GLU A 356 10.49 35.86 8.84
C GLU A 356 10.33 37.29 8.29
N THR A 357 10.48 37.44 6.97
CA THR A 357 10.35 38.70 6.22
C THR A 357 8.97 39.35 6.27
N VAL A 358 7.90 38.64 6.66
CA VAL A 358 6.53 39.21 6.72
C VAL A 358 6.36 40.27 7.81
N LEU A 359 7.20 40.27 8.84
CA LEU A 359 7.12 41.27 9.92
C LEU A 359 7.51 42.69 9.48
N SER A 360 8.07 42.87 8.28
CA SER A 360 8.49 44.17 7.75
C SER A 360 7.37 45.01 7.11
N GLY A 361 6.10 44.58 7.19
CA GLY A 361 4.93 45.35 6.73
C GLY A 361 4.80 45.49 5.21
N ASN A 362 5.75 44.97 4.44
CA ASN A 362 5.73 45.07 2.98
C ASN A 362 5.08 43.82 2.36
N ARG A 363 3.74 43.83 2.26
CA ARG A 363 2.93 42.74 1.67
C ARG A 363 3.13 42.53 0.15
N GLY A 364 4.09 43.20 -0.48
CA GLY A 364 4.34 43.13 -1.91
C GLY A 364 5.23 41.95 -2.30
N ASN A 365 4.64 40.94 -2.94
CA ASN A 365 5.29 39.87 -3.71
C ASN A 365 5.99 38.74 -2.92
N PHE A 366 5.18 37.82 -2.37
CA PHE A 366 5.63 36.51 -1.88
C PHE A 366 6.12 35.53 -2.97
N SER A 367 6.04 35.91 -4.25
CA SER A 367 6.24 35.00 -5.38
C SER A 367 7.69 34.52 -5.60
N ALA A 368 8.67 35.01 -4.83
CA ALA A 368 10.10 34.75 -5.10
C ALA A 368 10.81 33.85 -4.09
N LEU A 369 10.23 33.61 -2.91
CA LEU A 369 10.78 32.61 -1.99
C LEU A 369 10.31 31.26 -2.50
N GLY A 370 11.24 30.33 -2.76
CA GLY A 370 10.98 29.02 -3.36
C GLY A 370 10.14 28.09 -2.50
N MET A 371 8.95 28.53 -2.11
CA MET A 371 8.00 27.78 -1.32
C MET A 371 7.57 26.56 -2.12
N THR A 372 7.59 25.43 -1.43
CA THR A 372 7.20 24.14 -2.01
C THR A 372 5.78 24.23 -2.57
N LYS A 373 5.58 23.71 -3.78
CA LYS A 373 4.27 23.73 -4.46
C LYS A 373 3.35 22.66 -3.89
N LEU A 374 2.90 22.85 -2.66
CA LEU A 374 2.03 21.91 -1.99
C LEU A 374 0.65 21.91 -2.68
N LYS A 375 0.26 20.75 -3.22
CA LYS A 375 -1.00 20.53 -3.94
C LYS A 375 -2.05 19.87 -3.05
N ARG A 376 -1.63 18.95 -2.17
CA ARG A 376 -2.51 18.18 -1.30
C ARG A 376 -2.09 18.36 0.14
N LEU A 377 -3.02 18.79 0.97
CA LEU A 377 -2.82 18.94 2.40
C LEU A 377 -3.91 18.19 3.13
N ASP A 378 -3.52 17.28 4.02
CA ASP A 378 -4.43 16.56 4.91
C ASP A 378 -4.03 16.83 6.36
N LEU A 379 -4.89 17.55 7.08
CA LEU A 379 -4.70 17.95 8.47
C LEU A 379 -5.66 17.18 9.35
N ALA A 380 -5.15 16.59 10.42
CA ALA A 380 -5.96 15.88 11.39
C ALA A 380 -5.64 16.36 12.80
N GLY A 381 -6.56 16.38 13.76
CA GLY A 381 -6.18 16.78 15.12
C GLY A 381 -7.31 16.89 16.14
N LEU A 382 -6.91 16.91 17.41
CA LEU A 382 -7.80 17.10 18.57
C LEU A 382 -7.84 18.56 19.06
N SER A 383 -7.07 19.47 18.46
CA SER A 383 -6.93 20.84 18.97
C SER A 383 -8.09 21.77 18.60
N GLN A 384 -8.46 22.66 19.55
CA GLN A 384 -9.35 23.80 19.30
C GLN A 384 -8.81 24.74 18.21
N ASP A 385 -7.48 24.75 18.03
CA ASP A 385 -6.79 25.65 17.12
C ASP A 385 -6.76 25.17 15.68
N MET A 386 -7.38 24.03 15.38
CA MET A 386 -7.48 23.50 14.02
C MET A 386 -8.03 24.54 13.03
N ALA A 387 -8.99 25.38 13.46
CA ALA A 387 -9.49 26.48 12.64
C ALA A 387 -8.41 27.51 12.28
N ALA A 388 -7.54 27.86 13.24
CA ALA A 388 -6.42 28.78 13.00
C ALA A 388 -5.38 28.15 12.06
N VAL A 389 -5.05 26.88 12.26
CA VAL A 389 -4.13 26.12 11.40
C VAL A 389 -4.66 26.06 9.97
N ILE A 390 -5.95 25.83 9.76
CA ILE A 390 -6.55 25.78 8.41
C ILE A 390 -6.51 27.15 7.72
N ASN A 391 -6.82 28.23 8.44
CA ASN A 391 -6.74 29.58 7.89
C ASN A 391 -5.30 29.93 7.50
N GLU A 392 -4.34 29.55 8.35
CA GLU A 392 -2.93 29.76 8.05
C GLU A 392 -2.47 28.93 6.86
N ALA A 393 -2.85 27.65 6.79
CA ALA A 393 -2.57 26.78 5.65
C ALA A 393 -3.17 27.34 4.35
N SER A 394 -4.40 27.82 4.39
CA SER A 394 -5.07 28.32 3.20
C SER A 394 -4.44 29.62 2.70
N GLU A 395 -4.02 30.52 3.61
CA GLU A 395 -3.24 31.72 3.25
C GLU A 395 -1.89 31.36 2.63
N LEU A 396 -1.17 30.45 3.27
CA LEU A 396 0.19 30.05 2.89
C LEU A 396 0.23 29.30 1.54
N PHE A 397 -0.73 28.40 1.33
CA PHE A 397 -0.80 27.51 0.16
C PHE A 397 -1.80 27.94 -0.89
N ALA A 398 -2.40 29.13 -0.74
CA ALA A 398 -3.39 29.67 -1.67
C ALA A 398 -3.07 29.48 -3.17
N PRO A 399 -1.84 29.73 -3.65
CA PRO A 399 -1.56 29.64 -5.09
C PRO A 399 -1.47 28.21 -5.64
N THR A 400 -1.24 27.19 -4.81
CA THR A 400 -0.93 25.83 -5.27
C THR A 400 -1.85 24.74 -4.73
N LEU A 401 -2.60 25.01 -3.67
CA LEU A 401 -3.44 24.02 -3.01
C LEU A 401 -4.60 23.57 -3.91
N GLU A 402 -4.59 22.30 -4.30
CA GLU A 402 -5.60 21.65 -5.14
C GLU A 402 -6.60 20.86 -4.30
N THR A 403 -6.15 20.21 -3.22
CA THR A 403 -6.98 19.38 -2.33
C THR A 403 -6.67 19.70 -0.88
N LEU A 404 -7.73 19.95 -0.10
CA LEU A 404 -7.64 20.14 1.33
C LEU A 404 -8.54 19.13 2.04
N THR A 405 -7.93 18.29 2.88
CA THR A 405 -8.63 17.37 3.77
C THR A 405 -8.39 17.80 5.21
N VAL A 406 -9.44 17.87 6.00
CA VAL A 406 -9.38 18.30 7.39
C VAL A 406 -10.22 17.38 8.25
N ARG A 407 -9.63 16.80 9.31
CA ARG A 407 -10.34 15.99 10.29
C ARG A 407 -10.14 16.55 11.68
N SER A 408 -11.23 16.98 12.30
CA SER A 408 -11.24 17.42 13.70
C SER A 408 -11.95 16.39 14.56
N TRP A 409 -11.28 15.92 15.62
CA TRP A 409 -11.89 15.05 16.63
C TRP A 409 -12.16 15.78 17.95
N PHE A 410 -11.98 17.10 17.98
CA PHE A 410 -12.34 17.91 19.15
C PHE A 410 -13.85 17.81 19.41
N SER A 411 -14.25 17.71 20.68
CA SER A 411 -15.64 17.52 21.13
C SER A 411 -16.12 18.59 22.13
N GLY A 412 -15.41 19.71 22.23
CA GLY A 412 -15.66 20.73 23.25
C GLY A 412 -16.40 21.97 22.73
N LYS A 413 -16.66 22.92 23.64
CA LYS A 413 -17.29 24.19 23.26
C LYS A 413 -16.31 24.99 22.39
N LEU A 414 -16.63 25.09 21.09
CA LEU A 414 -15.91 25.92 20.13
C LEU A 414 -15.94 27.38 20.59
N ALA A 415 -14.83 27.85 21.16
CA ALA A 415 -14.59 29.25 21.46
C ALA A 415 -14.03 30.01 20.25
N THR A 416 -13.71 29.30 19.16
CA THR A 416 -12.92 29.83 18.05
C THR A 416 -13.77 30.46 16.96
N VAL A 417 -13.21 31.52 16.36
CA VAL A 417 -13.74 32.16 15.15
C VAL A 417 -13.82 31.09 14.06
N PRO A 418 -14.96 30.98 13.34
CA PRO A 418 -15.09 30.01 12.26
C PRO A 418 -13.95 30.21 11.24
N PRO A 419 -13.35 29.13 10.72
CA PRO A 419 -12.38 29.26 9.65
C PRO A 419 -13.03 29.99 8.46
N SER A 420 -12.38 31.05 7.98
CA SER A 420 -12.90 31.93 6.94
C SER A 420 -11.77 32.34 6.01
N TRP A 421 -11.91 32.05 4.72
CA TRP A 421 -10.93 32.42 3.68
C TRP A 421 -11.26 33.74 3.00
N SER A 422 -11.79 34.70 3.76
CA SER A 422 -12.24 35.99 3.23
C SER A 422 -11.10 36.81 2.61
N GLY A 423 -9.86 36.62 3.06
CA GLY A 423 -8.67 37.31 2.55
C GLY A 423 -7.91 36.60 1.43
N SER A 424 -8.23 35.33 1.12
CA SER A 424 -7.40 34.48 0.25
C SER A 424 -8.23 33.84 -0.85
N ILE A 425 -7.78 33.99 -2.10
CA ILE A 425 -8.37 33.32 -3.25
C ILE A 425 -7.65 31.99 -3.43
N LEU A 426 -8.33 30.88 -3.13
CA LEU A 426 -7.82 29.53 -3.36
C LEU A 426 -8.12 29.12 -4.81
N ALA A 427 -7.42 29.77 -5.74
CA ALA A 427 -7.72 29.67 -7.18
C ALA A 427 -7.59 28.26 -7.75
N GLN A 428 -6.78 27.39 -7.12
CA GLN A 428 -6.54 26.02 -7.55
C GLN A 428 -7.33 24.96 -6.78
N LEU A 429 -8.05 25.35 -5.71
CA LEU A 429 -8.74 24.37 -4.87
C LEU A 429 -9.88 23.71 -5.66
N THR A 430 -9.79 22.39 -5.85
CA THR A 430 -10.76 21.57 -6.59
C THR A 430 -11.58 20.68 -5.65
N ALA A 431 -10.97 20.22 -4.55
CA ALA A 431 -11.59 19.30 -3.61
C ALA A 431 -11.40 19.76 -2.15
N LEU A 432 -12.49 19.78 -1.40
CA LEU A 432 -12.52 20.05 0.03
C LEU A 432 -13.22 18.91 0.77
N ASP A 433 -12.51 18.26 1.69
CA ASP A 433 -13.05 17.22 2.57
C ASP A 433 -12.89 17.66 4.02
N MET A 434 -14.00 17.84 4.73
CA MET A 434 -14.00 18.24 6.13
C MET A 434 -14.80 17.25 6.98
N GLU A 435 -14.18 16.80 8.07
CA GLU A 435 -14.77 15.88 9.02
C GLU A 435 -14.74 16.45 10.45
N GLY A 436 -15.84 16.26 11.18
CA GLY A 436 -15.98 16.63 12.57
C GLY A 436 -16.46 18.06 12.81
N GLU A 437 -16.13 18.62 13.97
CA GLU A 437 -16.62 19.94 14.39
C GLU A 437 -16.21 21.09 13.47
N ILE A 438 -15.10 20.92 12.75
CA ILE A 438 -14.62 21.92 11.80
C ILE A 438 -15.55 22.04 10.60
N ALA A 439 -16.11 20.92 10.10
CA ALA A 439 -17.11 20.95 9.06
C ALA A 439 -18.35 21.70 9.54
N TRP A 440 -18.74 21.53 10.81
CA TRP A 440 -19.90 22.22 11.36
C TRP A 440 -19.70 23.73 11.49
N THR A 441 -18.52 24.17 11.87
CA THR A 441 -18.23 25.58 12.15
C THR A 441 -17.69 26.38 10.97
N PHE A 442 -17.40 25.73 9.85
CA PHE A 442 -16.81 26.39 8.69
C PHE A 442 -17.67 27.54 8.12
N ASP A 443 -17.06 28.67 7.76
CA ASP A 443 -17.74 29.74 7.04
C ASP A 443 -17.82 29.41 5.54
N TYR A 444 -18.92 28.76 5.16
CA TYR A 444 -19.19 28.35 3.78
C TYR A 444 -19.29 29.51 2.79
N ALA A 445 -19.49 30.76 3.23
CA ALA A 445 -19.46 31.91 2.33
C ALA A 445 -18.07 32.14 1.73
N SER A 446 -17.02 31.75 2.45
CA SER A 446 -15.64 31.86 1.97
C SER A 446 -15.32 30.93 0.79
N LEU A 447 -16.12 29.89 0.56
CA LEU A 447 -15.96 29.00 -0.61
C LEU A 447 -16.28 29.69 -1.94
N LEU A 448 -16.97 30.83 -1.91
CA LEU A 448 -17.17 31.67 -3.10
C LEU A 448 -15.83 32.20 -3.67
N ASN A 449 -14.76 32.22 -2.85
CA ASN A 449 -13.41 32.57 -3.27
C ASN A 449 -12.63 31.39 -3.90
N CYS A 450 -13.29 30.25 -4.15
CA CYS A 450 -12.69 29.04 -4.70
C CYS A 450 -13.30 28.72 -6.09
N PRO A 451 -12.88 29.42 -7.15
CA PRO A 451 -13.54 29.36 -8.48
C PRO A 451 -13.39 28.02 -9.20
N ARG A 452 -12.56 27.09 -8.69
CA ARG A 452 -12.36 25.74 -9.25
C ARG A 452 -12.93 24.62 -8.37
N LEU A 453 -13.57 24.98 -7.26
CA LEU A 453 -14.05 24.00 -6.29
C LEU A 453 -15.23 23.22 -6.90
N CYS A 454 -15.00 21.93 -7.16
CA CYS A 454 -15.99 21.06 -7.78
C CYS A 454 -16.43 19.91 -6.89
N ARG A 455 -15.66 19.59 -5.84
CA ARG A 455 -15.98 18.52 -4.91
C ARG A 455 -15.95 18.99 -3.46
N ILE A 456 -17.03 18.78 -2.74
CA ILE A 456 -17.15 19.04 -1.31
C ILE A 456 -17.66 17.80 -0.61
N ARG A 457 -16.92 17.35 0.40
CA ARG A 457 -17.36 16.30 1.33
C ARG A 457 -17.40 16.87 2.74
N LEU A 458 -18.53 16.71 3.41
CA LEU A 458 -18.77 17.18 4.77
C LEU A 458 -19.26 16.01 5.61
N ALA A 459 -18.50 15.65 6.64
CA ALA A 459 -18.86 14.60 7.58
C ALA A 459 -18.96 15.20 8.99
N PHE A 460 -20.08 14.97 9.67
CA PHE A 460 -20.25 15.39 11.06
C PHE A 460 -21.02 14.32 11.84
N THR A 461 -20.37 13.73 12.83
CA THR A 461 -20.95 12.71 13.71
C THR A 461 -21.15 13.22 15.15
N GLY A 462 -20.76 14.47 15.43
CA GLY A 462 -20.91 15.09 16.75
C GLY A 462 -22.37 15.38 17.13
N PRO A 463 -22.67 15.68 18.39
CA PRO A 463 -24.03 15.94 18.85
C PRO A 463 -24.64 17.11 18.07
N MET A 464 -25.85 16.89 17.57
CA MET A 464 -26.59 17.91 16.83
C MET A 464 -26.86 19.10 17.77
N PRO A 465 -26.42 20.33 17.44
CA PRO A 465 -26.67 21.45 18.33
C PRO A 465 -28.18 21.71 18.43
N SER A 466 -28.60 22.15 19.62
CA SER A 466 -30.01 22.45 19.89
C SER A 466 -30.59 23.37 18.82
N ARG A 467 -31.87 23.17 18.47
CA ARG A 467 -32.62 24.02 17.52
C ARG A 467 -32.60 25.51 17.92
N SER A 468 -32.41 25.81 19.20
CA SER A 468 -32.31 27.17 19.72
C SER A 468 -30.94 27.83 19.48
N SER A 469 -29.93 27.08 19.01
CA SER A 469 -28.64 27.67 18.68
C SER A 469 -28.79 28.54 17.42
N LYS A 470 -28.63 29.85 17.59
CA LYS A 470 -28.62 30.83 16.49
C LYS A 470 -27.48 30.60 15.47
N LYS A 471 -26.59 29.63 15.72
CA LYS A 471 -25.41 29.32 14.91
C LYS A 471 -25.63 28.03 14.11
N GLN A 472 -26.63 28.02 13.24
CA GLN A 472 -26.69 26.99 12.21
C GLN A 472 -25.64 27.31 11.13
N PRO A 473 -24.93 26.29 10.60
CA PRO A 473 -23.98 26.50 9.52
C PRO A 473 -24.68 27.10 8.29
N ALA A 474 -24.10 28.15 7.71
CA ALA A 474 -24.60 28.83 6.51
C ALA A 474 -24.32 28.03 5.23
N ILE A 475 -24.51 26.71 5.26
CA ILE A 475 -24.31 25.78 4.16
C ILE A 475 -25.30 25.99 3.00
N ASN A 476 -26.37 26.77 3.20
CA ASN A 476 -27.19 27.30 2.11
C ASN A 476 -26.35 28.11 1.10
N THR A 477 -25.15 28.56 1.47
CA THR A 477 -24.21 29.21 0.56
C THR A 477 -23.59 28.24 -0.44
N LEU A 478 -23.58 26.92 -0.18
CA LEU A 478 -23.04 25.92 -1.11
C LEU A 478 -23.77 25.91 -2.46
N THR A 479 -25.07 26.21 -2.47
CA THR A 479 -25.87 26.27 -3.71
C THR A 479 -25.45 27.43 -4.63
N ARG A 480 -24.71 28.40 -4.12
CA ARG A 480 -24.18 29.53 -4.89
C ARG A 480 -22.85 29.21 -5.59
N ILE A 481 -22.23 28.07 -5.27
CA ILE A 481 -20.98 27.64 -5.89
C ILE A 481 -21.30 27.01 -7.25
N ALA A 482 -21.22 27.81 -8.31
CA ALA A 482 -21.59 27.40 -9.66
C ALA A 482 -20.76 26.21 -10.21
N THR A 483 -19.56 25.99 -9.67
CA THR A 483 -18.65 24.92 -10.09
C THR A 483 -18.83 23.60 -9.34
N LEU A 484 -19.67 23.57 -8.31
CA LEU A 484 -19.86 22.39 -7.47
C LEU A 484 -20.56 21.27 -8.27
N GLN A 485 -19.89 20.13 -8.41
CA GLN A 485 -20.36 18.95 -9.13
C GLN A 485 -20.69 17.80 -8.19
N ASP A 486 -19.88 17.62 -7.13
CA ASP A 486 -20.02 16.54 -6.16
C ASP A 486 -20.16 17.13 -4.74
N LEU A 487 -21.27 16.80 -4.09
CA LEU A 487 -21.57 17.18 -2.71
C LEU A 487 -21.92 15.92 -1.92
N GLU A 488 -21.00 15.48 -1.06
CA GLU A 488 -21.19 14.34 -0.18
C GLU A 488 -21.42 14.84 1.25
N LEU A 489 -22.61 14.58 1.80
CA LEU A 489 -22.98 14.91 3.18
C LEU A 489 -23.10 13.61 3.98
N LYS A 490 -22.35 13.48 5.08
CA LYS A 490 -22.36 12.27 5.94
C LYS A 490 -22.74 12.54 7.38
N GLY A 491 -23.43 11.58 8.00
CA GLY A 491 -23.78 11.64 9.41
C GLY A 491 -24.93 12.60 9.69
N ASN A 492 -24.78 13.46 10.69
CA ASN A 492 -25.86 14.35 11.15
C ASN A 492 -26.26 15.43 10.13
N TRP A 493 -25.49 15.62 9.06
CA TRP A 493 -25.89 16.45 7.91
C TRP A 493 -27.14 15.91 7.21
N GLU A 494 -27.28 14.59 7.07
CA GLU A 494 -28.45 13.97 6.42
C GLU A 494 -29.73 14.24 7.22
N THR A 495 -29.62 14.19 8.54
CA THR A 495 -30.73 14.49 9.46
C THR A 495 -31.20 15.94 9.33
N LEU A 496 -30.31 16.89 9.05
CA LEU A 496 -30.70 18.29 8.78
C LEU A 496 -31.47 18.42 7.47
N VAL A 497 -31.01 17.76 6.41
CA VAL A 497 -31.68 17.75 5.11
C VAL A 497 -33.10 17.22 5.26
N ASN A 498 -33.26 16.11 5.98
CA ASN A 498 -34.57 15.47 6.22
C ASN A 498 -35.53 16.31 7.07
N ARG A 499 -35.04 17.23 7.92
CA ARG A 499 -35.86 18.05 8.82
C ARG A 499 -36.48 19.29 8.16
N GLY A 500 -36.46 19.37 6.84
CA GLY A 500 -37.02 20.51 6.10
C GLY A 500 -36.05 21.67 6.11
N TRP A 501 -34.87 21.45 5.53
CA TRP A 501 -33.86 22.47 5.32
C TRP A 501 -34.48 23.77 4.78
N PRO A 502 -34.32 24.92 5.44
CA PRO A 502 -34.91 26.18 4.97
C PRO A 502 -34.21 26.60 3.67
N GLY A 503 -34.87 26.39 2.52
CA GLY A 503 -34.42 26.88 1.21
C GLY A 503 -34.47 25.88 0.07
N PHE A 504 -34.49 24.57 0.34
CA PHE A 504 -34.68 23.54 -0.70
C PHE A 504 -36.16 23.24 -0.87
N LYS A 505 -36.89 24.11 -1.56
CA LYS A 505 -38.27 23.80 -2.01
C LYS A 505 -38.28 22.94 -3.28
N GLU A 506 -37.17 22.89 -4.00
CA GLU A 506 -37.00 22.00 -5.15
C GLU A 506 -36.07 20.84 -4.78
N PRO A 507 -36.45 19.59 -5.09
CA PRO A 507 -35.57 18.44 -4.88
C PRO A 507 -34.31 18.63 -5.73
N LEU A 508 -33.12 18.59 -5.09
CA LEU A 508 -31.84 18.54 -5.79
C LEU A 508 -31.92 17.47 -6.88
N ASN A 509 -31.85 17.89 -8.14
CA ASN A 509 -31.83 16.99 -9.28
C ASN A 509 -30.62 16.06 -9.15
N LYS A 510 -30.86 14.79 -8.77
CA LYS A 510 -29.97 13.63 -8.88
C LYS A 510 -28.46 13.89 -8.68
N ALA A 511 -28.06 14.76 -7.76
CA ALA A 511 -26.77 14.61 -7.12
C ALA A 511 -26.86 13.26 -6.41
N SER A 512 -26.06 12.29 -6.87
CA SER A 512 -26.08 10.93 -6.37
C SER A 512 -25.73 10.95 -4.88
N ILE A 513 -26.76 11.00 -4.03
CA ILE A 513 -26.66 10.58 -2.64
C ILE A 513 -26.39 9.08 -2.70
N THR A 514 -25.12 8.72 -2.93
CA THR A 514 -24.65 7.35 -2.80
C THR A 514 -24.74 7.00 -1.32
N ARG A 515 -25.87 6.44 -0.92
CA ARG A 515 -25.97 5.66 0.30
C ARG A 515 -25.09 4.43 0.12
N LYS A 516 -23.81 4.56 0.48
CA LYS A 516 -23.01 3.39 0.83
C LYS A 516 -23.46 2.99 2.23
N THR A 517 -24.28 1.96 2.31
CA THR A 517 -24.49 1.21 3.54
C THR A 517 -23.15 0.55 3.86
N GLU A 518 -22.47 1.04 4.90
CA GLU A 518 -21.35 0.32 5.53
C GLU A 518 -21.98 -0.75 6.43
N ASP A 519 -21.76 -2.03 6.09
CA ASP A 519 -22.05 -3.21 6.92
C ASP A 519 -20.88 -3.50 7.88
#